data_AF-F4BUX6-F1
#
_entry.id   AF-F4BUX6-F1
#
_cell.length_a   1.000
_cell.length_b   1.000
_cell.length_c   1.000
_cell.angle_alpha   90.00
_cell.angle_beta   90.00
_cell.angle_gamma   90.00
#
_symmetry.space_group_name_H-M   'P 1'
#
loop_
_entity.id
_entity.type
_entity.pdbx_description
1 polymer ?
#
loop_
_entity_poly.entity_id
_entity_poly.type
_entity_poly.pdbx_seq_one_letter_code
_entity_poly.pdbx_strand_id
1 'polypeptide(L)'
;MVQESVYRAIELVGSSPIGWEDAAKNAIDTAHKSIWNLRIARVAELDAKLDEKGNIILYRIKLRISLKYEDWKTDLGWKVPKGDAAEPLC
;
A
#
# COMPACT_ATOMS: atom_id res chain seq x y z
N MET A 1 -1.99 -26.80 6.72
CA MET A 1 -3.08 -25.84 6.98
C MET A 1 -2.64 -24.51 6.39
N VAL A 2 -3.40 -23.93 5.45
CA VAL A 2 -3.06 -22.62 4.86
C VAL A 2 -3.46 -21.56 5.88
N GLN A 3 -2.47 -20.82 6.39
CA GLN A 3 -2.71 -19.69 7.27
C GLN A 3 -3.29 -18.55 6.43
N GLU A 4 -4.56 -18.22 6.65
CA GLU A 4 -5.19 -17.06 6.01
C GLU A 4 -4.39 -15.80 6.39
N SER A 5 -3.77 -15.17 5.39
CA SER A 5 -2.92 -14.00 5.59
C SER A 5 -3.68 -12.75 5.16
N VAL A 6 -3.89 -11.82 6.10
CA VAL A 6 -4.50 -10.53 5.80
C VAL A 6 -3.43 -9.57 5.28
N TYR A 7 -3.76 -8.86 4.20
CA TYR A 7 -2.90 -7.83 3.62
C TYR A 7 -3.63 -6.50 3.64
N ARG A 8 -2.90 -5.45 4.02
CA ARG A 8 -3.38 -4.08 3.84
C ARG A 8 -3.00 -3.64 2.43
N ALA A 9 -3.94 -3.08 1.68
CA ALA A 9 -3.66 -2.43 0.42
C ALA A 9 -3.70 -0.90 0.62
N ILE A 10 -2.71 -0.20 0.08
CA ILE A 10 -2.69 1.26 0.02
C ILE A 10 -2.44 1.72 -1.43
N GLU A 11 -2.83 2.95 -1.73
CA GLU A 11 -2.50 3.61 -2.98
C GLU A 11 -1.48 4.71 -2.75
N LEU A 12 -0.44 4.74 -3.58
CA LEU A 12 0.57 5.79 -3.61
C LEU A 12 0.56 6.46 -4.98
N VAL A 13 0.82 7.77 -5.00
CA VAL A 13 1.03 8.50 -6.26
C VAL A 13 2.44 9.07 -6.23
N GLY A 14 3.26 8.62 -7.18
CA GLY A 14 4.59 9.16 -7.44
C GLY A 14 4.58 10.10 -8.63
N SER A 15 5.56 11.00 -8.68
CA SER A 15 5.78 11.85 -9.84
C SER A 15 7.27 12.08 -10.09
N SER A 16 7.66 12.20 -11.36
CA SER A 16 9.01 12.53 -11.78
C SER A 16 8.99 13.23 -13.15
N PRO A 17 9.89 14.20 -13.42
CA PRO A 17 10.07 14.75 -14.75
C PRO A 17 10.81 13.79 -15.71
N ILE A 18 11.45 12.74 -15.19
CA ILE A 18 12.33 11.85 -15.96
C ILE A 18 11.53 10.74 -16.66
N GLY A 19 10.58 10.13 -15.94
CA GLY A 19 9.81 9.00 -16.45
C GLY A 19 8.99 8.31 -15.37
N TRP A 20 8.18 7.32 -15.75
CA TRP A 20 7.30 6.60 -14.83
C TRP A 20 8.08 5.65 -13.90
N GLU A 21 9.18 5.06 -14.36
CA GLU A 21 10.04 4.18 -13.55
C GLU A 21 10.68 4.95 -12.39
N ASP A 22 11.18 6.16 -12.67
CA ASP A 22 11.74 7.04 -11.65
C ASP A 22 10.66 7.54 -10.68
N ALA A 23 9.47 7.89 -11.19
CA ALA A 23 8.32 8.23 -10.35
C ALA A 23 7.91 7.07 -9.43
N ALA A 24 7.97 5.83 -9.91
CA ALA A 24 7.66 4.63 -9.13
C ALA A 24 8.66 4.45 -7.98
N LYS A 25 9.96 4.53 -8.31
CA LYS A 25 11.04 4.43 -7.34
C LYS A 25 10.90 5.50 -6.25
N ASN A 26 10.66 6.75 -6.64
CA ASN A 26 10.48 7.86 -5.71
C ASN A 26 9.30 7.64 -4.74
N ALA A 27 8.16 7.15 -5.24
CA ALA A 27 7.01 6.82 -4.38
C ALA A 27 7.33 5.70 -3.38
N ILE A 28 7.99 4.63 -3.83
CA ILE A 28 8.35 3.49 -2.97
C ILE A 28 9.39 3.90 -1.93
N ASP A 29 10.45 4.59 -2.34
CA ASP A 29 11.52 5.06 -1.44
C ASP A 29 10.96 6.02 -0.37
N THR A 30 9.99 6.86 -0.73
CA THR A 30 9.33 7.74 0.22
C THR A 30 8.45 6.96 1.19
N ALA A 31 7.64 6.02 0.70
CA ALA A 31 6.79 5.20 1.56
C ALA A 31 7.58 4.30 2.51
N HIS A 32 8.72 3.77 2.07
CA HIS A 32 9.58 2.90 2.87
C HIS A 32 10.15 3.59 4.12
N LYS A 33 10.14 4.93 4.18
CA LYS A 33 10.57 5.69 5.37
C LYS A 33 9.59 5.58 6.54
N SER A 34 8.31 5.29 6.28
CA SER A 34 7.25 5.31 7.30
C SER A 34 6.42 4.03 7.34
N ILE A 35 6.44 3.25 6.26
CA ILE A 35 5.62 2.05 6.12
C ILE A 35 6.53 0.85 5.88
N TRP A 36 6.46 -0.12 6.79
CA TRP A 36 7.23 -1.35 6.76
C TRP A 36 6.45 -2.49 6.08
N ASN A 37 7.15 -3.57 5.71
CA ASN A 37 6.59 -4.76 5.02
C ASN A 37 5.85 -4.46 3.69
N LEU A 38 6.35 -3.52 2.89
CA LEU A 38 5.96 -3.40 1.47
C LEU A 38 6.38 -4.67 0.72
N ARG A 39 5.47 -5.35 0.01
CA ARG A 39 5.77 -6.63 -0.67
C ARG A 39 5.62 -6.57 -2.17
N ILE A 40 4.50 -6.03 -2.62
CA ILE A 40 4.13 -6.03 -4.04
C ILE A 40 3.57 -4.66 -4.38
N ALA A 41 4.19 -3.97 -5.31
CA ALA A 41 3.67 -2.74 -5.91
C ALA A 41 3.18 -3.04 -7.33
N ARG A 42 1.94 -2.70 -7.64
CA ARG A 42 1.36 -2.84 -8.98
C ARG A 42 0.97 -1.47 -9.53
N VAL A 43 1.21 -1.26 -10.81
CA VAL A 43 0.72 -0.08 -11.52
C VAL A 43 -0.80 -0.15 -11.60
N ALA A 44 -1.46 0.87 -11.06
CA ALA A 44 -2.90 1.07 -11.22
C ALA A 44 -3.18 2.01 -12.39
N GLU A 45 -2.37 3.05 -12.54
CA GLU A 45 -2.57 4.09 -13.54
C GLU A 45 -1.25 4.79 -13.86
N LEU A 46 -1.06 5.12 -15.13
CA LEU A 46 0.02 5.98 -15.63
C LEU A 46 -0.61 7.19 -16.28
N ASP A 47 -0.23 8.37 -15.82
CA ASP A 47 -0.70 9.63 -16.37
C ASP A 47 0.45 10.64 -16.47
N ALA A 48 0.22 11.77 -17.14
CA ALA A 48 1.20 12.83 -17.28
C ALA A 48 0.53 14.20 -17.13
N LYS A 49 1.22 15.11 -16.45
CA LYS A 49 0.83 16.52 -16.37
C LYS A 49 1.40 17.25 -17.58
N LEU A 50 0.56 18.03 -18.26
CA LEU A 50 0.94 18.86 -19.40
C LEU A 50 1.02 20.33 -19.00
N ASP A 51 1.87 21.09 -19.69
CA ASP A 51 1.84 22.56 -19.67
C ASP A 51 0.76 23.12 -20.62
N GLU A 52 0.62 24.45 -20.64
CA GLU A 52 -0.33 25.15 -21.51
C GLU A 52 -0.05 24.97 -23.02
N LYS A 53 1.17 24.54 -23.37
CA LYS A 53 1.61 24.28 -24.75
C LYS A 53 1.46 22.80 -25.14
N GLY A 54 1.02 21.95 -24.22
CA GLY A 54 0.85 20.51 -24.42
C GLY A 54 2.10 19.67 -24.17
N ASN A 55 3.19 20.23 -23.63
CA ASN A 55 4.40 19.47 -23.31
C ASN A 55 4.24 18.76 -21.95
N ILE A 56 4.78 17.55 -21.85
CA ILE A 56 4.82 16.81 -20.58
C ILE A 56 5.80 17.50 -19.62
N ILE A 57 5.31 17.85 -18.43
CA ILE A 57 6.13 18.43 -17.35
C ILE A 57 6.40 17.44 -16.22
N LEU A 58 5.50 16.49 -15.98
CA LEU A 58 5.65 15.45 -14.95
C LEU A 58 4.96 14.17 -15.40
N TYR A 59 5.69 13.06 -15.32
CA TYR A 59 5.13 11.73 -15.36
C TYR A 59 4.64 11.37 -13.97
N ARG A 60 3.44 10.82 -13.88
CA ARG A 60 2.81 10.42 -12.63
C ARG A 60 2.39 8.97 -12.71
N ILE A 61 2.57 8.27 -11.60
CA ILE A 61 2.23 6.86 -11.47
C ILE A 61 1.44 6.63 -10.20
N LYS A 62 0.29 5.97 -10.34
CA LYS A 62 -0.49 5.48 -9.21
C LYS A 62 -0.14 4.01 -8.99
N LEU A 63 0.35 3.69 -7.80
CA LEU A 63 0.73 2.34 -7.39
C LEU A 63 -0.26 1.82 -6.36
N ARG A 64 -0.73 0.59 -6.55
CA ARG A 64 -1.39 -0.20 -5.50
C ARG A 64 -0.36 -1.09 -4.83
N ILE A 65 -0.08 -0.83 -3.56
CA ILE A 65 0.89 -1.59 -2.79
C ILE A 65 0.20 -2.47 -1.77
N SER A 66 0.56 -3.75 -1.79
CA SER A 66 0.14 -4.72 -0.79
C SER A 66 1.22 -4.83 0.29
N LEU A 67 0.79 -4.66 1.54
CA LEU A 67 1.62 -4.79 2.72
C LEU A 67 1.15 -5.98 3.53
N LYS A 68 2.09 -6.77 4.03
CA LYS A 68 1.76 -7.83 4.97
C LYS A 68 1.28 -7.18 6.26
N TYR A 69 0.08 -7.54 6.71
CA TYR A 69 -0.40 -7.10 8.00
C TYR A 69 0.40 -7.83 9.09
N GLU A 70 1.09 -7.07 9.95
CA GLU A 70 1.72 -7.61 11.15
C GLU A 70 0.74 -7.36 12.29
N ASP A 71 0.20 -8.44 12.83
CA ASP A 71 -0.62 -8.36 14.02
C ASP A 71 0.31 -8.45 15.22
N TRP A 72 0.80 -7.30 15.66
CA TRP A 72 1.69 -7.20 16.82
C TRP A 72 1.11 -7.89 18.08
N LYS A 73 -0.22 -8.06 18.16
CA LYS A 73 -0.86 -8.83 19.22
C LYS A 73 -0.54 -10.32 19.11
N THR A 74 -0.60 -10.86 17.89
CA THR A 74 -0.20 -12.25 17.61
C THR A 74 1.28 -12.45 17.92
N ASP A 75 2.15 -11.50 17.56
CA ASP A 75 3.60 -11.60 17.82
C ASP A 75 3.96 -11.55 19.31
N LEU A 76 3.15 -10.86 20.12
CA LEU A 76 3.26 -10.85 21.58
C LEU A 76 2.54 -12.03 22.27
N GLY A 77 2.03 -13.00 21.50
CA GLY A 77 1.33 -14.16 22.04
C GLY A 77 -0.02 -13.83 22.67
N TRP A 78 -0.61 -12.67 22.37
CA TRP A 78 -1.94 -12.30 22.81
C TRP A 78 -2.97 -13.20 22.13
N LYS A 79 -3.61 -14.08 22.90
CA LYS A 79 -4.75 -14.84 22.42
C LYS A 79 -5.97 -13.93 22.35
N VAL A 80 -6.44 -13.66 21.14
CA VAL A 80 -7.72 -12.97 20.93
C VAL A 80 -8.78 -13.77 21.69
N PRO A 81 -9.49 -13.18 22.67
CA PRO A 81 -10.62 -13.86 23.28
C PRO A 81 -11.59 -14.21 22.16
N LYS A 82 -11.85 -15.50 21.95
CA LYS A 82 -12.99 -15.89 21.12
C LYS A 82 -14.19 -15.31 21.84
N GLY A 83 -14.87 -14.35 21.21
CA GLY A 83 -16.13 -13.87 21.72
C GLY A 83 -17.08 -15.05 21.74
N ASP A 84 -17.25 -15.66 22.91
CA ASP A 84 -18.39 -16.52 23.14
C ASP A 84 -19.61 -15.64 22.90
N ALA A 85 -20.44 -16.08 21.97
CA ALA A 85 -21.70 -15.43 21.66
C ALA A 85 -22.40 -15.14 22.98
N ALA A 86 -22.63 -13.86 23.27
CA ALA A 86 -23.57 -13.49 24.30
C ALA A 86 -24.89 -14.21 23.97
N GLU A 87 -25.24 -15.21 24.77
CA GLU A 87 -26.58 -15.78 24.77
C GLU A 87 -27.56 -14.60 24.85
N PRO A 88 -28.63 -14.58 24.03
CA PRO A 88 -29.65 -13.57 24.20
C PRO A 88 -30.29 -13.83 25.57
N LEU A 89 -30.04 -12.93 26.52
CA LEU A 89 -30.78 -12.89 27.77
C LEU A 89 -32.26 -12.68 27.42
N CYS A 90 -33.09 -13.61 27.90
CA CYS A 90 -34.55 -13.62 27.84
C CYS A 90 -35.19 -12.29 28.24
#